data_AF-A0A0G1IGU5-F1
#
_entry.id   AF-A0A0G1IGU5-F1
#
_cell.length_a   1.000
_cell.length_b   1.000
_cell.length_c   1.000
_cell.angle_alpha   90.00
_cell.angle_beta   90.00
_cell.angle_gamma   90.00
#
_symmetry.space_group_name_H-M   'P 1'
#
loop_
_entity.id
_entity.type
_entity.pdbx_description
1 polymer ?
#
loop_
_entity_poly.entity_id
_entity_poly.type
_entity_poly.pdbx_seq_one_letter_code
_entity_poly.pdbx_strand_id
1 'polypeptide(L)'
;MDGVFVQFQIVNDNVPGYLFDRRLVSLSLGEIIAGASPEELTLRLNKIVSEITNAGNIILYLPEIHLLAKTSESGGYDLSDAFMPIISLAAFPVIGTTYPKEFKMFVETRSDFANAFEVIRVEEISPQEAITLLTYDAVVWEKKYRVTINFSAIRQAVSLASKYFKQRPLPSSAQDLLRETLSRATQEEVRVVDGNAVIAVAEKKVNIPIHKTGKEEAQTLLNLETVIHKSLIDQEEAVRAVADSLRAFRSGLARKGGPIAVFLFIGPTGVGKTELSKILSKIQFGSEEAMLRFDMSEYQEKQSISRFIGSADGKIAGSLTEGIIQKPYSLILLDEFEKAHPDILNLFLQVFDDGRLTDGLGKVVDFQNTIIIATSNAHSVFIQQQVASGKKVEEFSGELKNKLAEFFRPELLNRFSDAIIFKPLSLEDIEKITILNLSKLSSAVAESQGIDLVFEKAAVQKIAQLGYDPAFGARPLRKVIDDKIKSHLSKTILAGEVVRGNKMTVSINSSGSFEFSVS
;
A
#
# COMPACT_ATOMS: atom_id res chain seq x y z
N MET A 1 16.65 -20.78 -6.43
CA MET A 1 16.60 -22.18 -6.90
C MET A 1 17.53 -22.37 -8.10
N ASP A 2 18.50 -21.47 -8.29
CA ASP A 2 18.78 -20.96 -9.64
C ASP A 2 19.91 -21.73 -10.35
N GLY A 3 20.71 -22.49 -9.59
CA GLY A 3 21.68 -23.44 -10.13
C GLY A 3 21.20 -24.89 -10.20
N VAL A 4 20.10 -25.24 -9.53
CA VAL A 4 19.71 -26.65 -9.30
C VAL A 4 19.23 -27.32 -10.57
N PHE A 5 18.52 -26.59 -11.45
CA PHE A 5 18.06 -27.15 -12.72
C PHE A 5 19.22 -27.39 -13.70
N VAL A 6 20.12 -26.41 -13.85
CA VAL A 6 21.32 -26.57 -14.69
C VAL A 6 22.18 -27.73 -14.18
N GLN A 7 22.38 -27.80 -12.87
CA GLN A 7 23.05 -28.93 -12.23
C GLN A 7 22.35 -30.26 -12.55
N PHE A 8 21.03 -30.33 -12.43
CA PHE A 8 20.26 -31.54 -12.74
C PHE A 8 20.41 -31.95 -14.20
N GLN A 9 20.38 -31.02 -15.16
CA GLN A 9 20.57 -31.34 -16.58
C GLN A 9 21.99 -31.84 -16.87
N ILE A 10 23.01 -31.24 -16.25
CA ILE A 10 24.41 -31.67 -16.39
C ILE A 10 24.58 -33.09 -15.81
N VAL A 11 24.04 -33.37 -14.63
CA VAL A 11 24.17 -34.70 -13.97
C VAL A 11 23.48 -35.82 -14.76
N ASN A 12 22.43 -35.50 -15.53
CA ASN A 12 21.72 -36.48 -16.36
C ASN A 12 22.17 -36.48 -17.82
N ASP A 13 23.30 -35.83 -18.15
CA ASP A 13 23.83 -35.67 -19.50
C ASP A 13 22.82 -35.13 -20.52
N ASN A 14 21.80 -34.38 -20.05
CA ASN A 14 20.81 -33.72 -20.90
C ASN A 14 21.26 -32.29 -21.24
N VAL A 15 22.49 -32.20 -21.73
CA VAL A 15 23.17 -30.97 -22.17
C VAL A 15 23.97 -31.26 -23.44
N PRO A 16 24.37 -30.24 -24.23
CA PRO A 16 25.31 -30.45 -25.33
C PRO A 16 26.62 -31.09 -24.86
N GLY A 17 27.25 -31.93 -25.71
CA GLY A 17 28.40 -32.76 -25.31
C GLY A 17 29.63 -32.00 -24.82
N TYR A 18 29.81 -30.72 -25.16
CA TYR A 18 30.89 -29.90 -24.62
C TYR A 18 30.69 -29.48 -23.14
N LEU A 19 29.51 -29.74 -22.58
CA LEU A 19 29.17 -29.54 -21.17
C LEU A 19 29.16 -30.85 -20.36
N PHE A 20 29.42 -31.99 -20.98
CA PHE A 20 29.56 -33.26 -20.27
C PHE A 20 30.71 -33.20 -19.26
N ASP A 21 30.53 -33.89 -18.12
CA ASP A 21 31.48 -33.96 -17.01
C ASP A 21 31.91 -32.60 -16.41
N ARG A 22 31.22 -31.52 -16.77
CA ARG A 22 31.46 -30.21 -16.17
C ARG A 22 30.81 -30.11 -14.79
N ARG A 23 31.40 -29.29 -13.94
CA ARG A 23 30.94 -29.05 -12.56
C ARG A 23 30.49 -27.61 -12.41
N LEU A 24 29.23 -27.41 -12.05
CA LEU A 24 28.73 -26.10 -11.64
C LEU A 24 29.16 -25.82 -10.20
N VAL A 25 29.97 -24.79 -9.99
CA VAL A 25 30.51 -24.42 -8.66
C VAL A 25 30.03 -23.02 -8.30
N SER A 26 29.26 -22.92 -7.22
CA SER A 26 28.78 -21.63 -6.69
C SER A 26 29.86 -20.99 -5.82
N LEU A 27 30.09 -19.69 -6.01
CA LEU A 27 31.02 -18.91 -5.20
C LEU A 27 30.28 -17.81 -4.44
N SER A 28 30.29 -17.88 -3.10
CA SER A 28 29.68 -16.86 -2.25
C SER A 28 30.63 -15.66 -2.10
N LEU A 29 30.32 -14.56 -2.78
CA LEU A 29 31.12 -13.34 -2.69
C LEU A 29 31.15 -12.76 -1.27
N GLY A 30 30.02 -12.82 -0.54
CA GLY A 30 29.95 -12.35 0.84
C GLY A 30 30.92 -13.06 1.79
N GLU A 31 31.10 -14.37 1.61
CA GLU A 31 32.04 -15.17 2.42
C GLU A 31 33.51 -14.87 2.09
N ILE A 32 33.82 -14.56 0.83
CA ILE A 32 35.17 -14.17 0.43
C ILE A 32 35.55 -12.85 1.08
N ILE A 33 34.62 -11.88 1.06
CA ILE A 33 34.80 -10.51 1.56
C ILE A 33 34.92 -10.46 3.08
N ALA A 34 34.20 -11.35 3.78
CA ALA A 34 34.11 -11.31 5.23
C ALA A 34 35.49 -11.45 5.92
N GLY A 35 35.87 -10.42 6.68
CA GLY A 35 37.03 -10.43 7.57
C GLY A 35 38.40 -10.47 6.88
N ALA A 36 38.47 -10.17 5.58
CA ALA A 36 39.70 -10.20 4.81
C ALA A 36 40.19 -8.78 4.48
N SER A 37 41.52 -8.58 4.53
CA SER A 37 42.14 -7.37 4.00
C SER A 37 42.10 -7.35 2.46
N PRO A 38 42.22 -6.18 1.80
CA PRO A 38 42.29 -6.10 0.34
C PRO A 38 43.36 -7.00 -0.30
N GLU A 39 44.51 -7.13 0.37
CA GLU A 39 45.61 -7.99 -0.09
C GLU A 39 45.25 -9.48 0.03
N GLU A 40 44.64 -9.87 1.15
CA GLU A 40 44.16 -11.23 1.36
C GLU A 40 43.06 -11.62 0.37
N LEU A 41 42.18 -10.68 0.02
CA LEU A 41 41.12 -10.89 -0.96
C LEU A 41 41.72 -11.23 -2.32
N THR A 42 42.64 -10.42 -2.81
CA THR A 42 43.32 -10.66 -4.09
C THR A 42 44.06 -12.00 -4.10
N LEU A 43 44.71 -12.38 -3.00
CA LEU A 43 45.35 -13.69 -2.87
C LEU A 43 44.34 -14.85 -2.91
N ARG A 44 43.22 -14.74 -2.18
CA ARG A 44 42.14 -15.74 -2.20
C ARG A 44 41.57 -15.91 -3.60
N LEU A 45 41.30 -14.81 -4.29
CA LEU A 45 40.76 -14.81 -5.65
C LEU A 45 41.71 -15.45 -6.65
N ASN A 46 42.99 -15.05 -6.65
CA ASN A 46 43.99 -15.66 -7.52
C ASN A 46 44.14 -17.16 -7.27
N LYS A 47 44.08 -17.60 -6.00
CA LYS A 47 44.07 -19.02 -5.66
C LYS A 47 42.86 -19.75 -6.24
N ILE A 48 41.65 -19.23 -6.01
CA ILE A 48 40.40 -19.80 -6.54
C ILE A 48 40.48 -19.94 -8.06
N VAL A 49 40.94 -18.90 -8.76
CA VAL A 49 41.08 -18.89 -10.22
C VAL A 49 42.08 -19.93 -10.70
N SER A 50 43.23 -20.05 -10.03
CA SER A 50 44.23 -21.06 -10.38
C SER A 50 43.67 -22.47 -10.23
N GLU A 51 42.90 -22.73 -9.16
CA GLU A 51 42.25 -24.03 -8.92
C GLU A 51 41.19 -24.33 -9.98
N ILE A 52 40.38 -23.34 -10.36
CA ILE A 52 39.37 -23.48 -11.41
C ILE A 52 40.00 -23.77 -12.77
N THR A 53 41.06 -23.02 -13.11
CA THR A 53 41.76 -23.16 -14.39
C THR A 53 42.45 -24.53 -14.49
N ASN A 54 43.09 -24.98 -13.41
CA ASN A 54 43.73 -26.29 -13.34
C ASN A 54 42.72 -27.45 -13.42
N ALA A 55 41.52 -27.28 -12.86
CA ALA A 55 40.48 -28.30 -12.94
C ALA A 55 39.95 -28.48 -14.37
N GLY A 56 39.88 -27.40 -15.17
CA GLY A 56 39.51 -27.43 -16.60
C GLY A 56 38.06 -27.79 -16.91
N ASN A 57 37.28 -28.27 -15.94
CA ASN A 57 35.89 -28.72 -16.11
C ASN A 57 34.88 -27.91 -15.28
N ILE A 58 35.25 -26.76 -14.75
CA ILE A 58 34.36 -25.96 -13.88
C ILE A 58 33.59 -24.91 -14.69
N ILE A 59 32.31 -24.74 -14.35
CA ILE A 59 31.48 -23.59 -14.67
C ILE A 59 31.29 -22.81 -13.37
N LEU A 60 31.73 -21.56 -13.33
CA LEU A 60 31.64 -20.73 -12.13
C LEU A 60 30.27 -20.06 -12.07
N TYR A 61 29.55 -20.25 -10.97
CA TYR A 61 28.29 -19.56 -10.69
C TYR A 61 28.51 -18.48 -9.62
N LEU A 62 28.19 -17.23 -9.98
CA LEU A 62 28.29 -16.05 -9.15
C LEU A 62 26.88 -15.53 -8.81
N PRO A 63 26.28 -15.99 -7.69
CA PRO A 63 25.07 -15.38 -7.17
C PRO A 63 25.35 -13.92 -6.78
N GLU A 64 24.36 -13.05 -6.98
CA GLU A 64 24.42 -11.63 -6.62
C GLU A 64 25.63 -10.90 -7.21
N ILE A 65 25.89 -11.11 -8.51
CA ILE A 65 27.08 -10.59 -9.20
C ILE A 65 27.26 -9.06 -9.10
N HIS A 66 26.16 -8.32 -8.90
CA HIS A 66 26.19 -6.88 -8.67
C HIS A 66 27.02 -6.46 -7.45
N LEU A 67 27.26 -7.35 -6.48
CA LEU A 67 28.13 -7.07 -5.33
C LEU A 67 29.57 -6.76 -5.75
N LEU A 68 30.05 -7.33 -6.88
CA LEU A 68 31.35 -6.99 -7.44
C LEU A 68 31.39 -5.55 -7.96
N ALA A 69 30.26 -5.04 -8.46
CA ALA A 69 30.17 -3.71 -9.03
C ALA A 69 29.82 -2.63 -8.00
N LYS A 70 29.18 -3.01 -6.88
CA LYS A 70 28.74 -2.13 -5.78
C LYS A 70 29.89 -1.58 -4.93
N THR A 71 31.06 -2.25 -4.91
CA THR A 71 32.19 -1.88 -4.04
C THR A 71 32.84 -0.54 -4.36
N SER A 72 32.61 0.00 -5.56
CA SER A 72 33.19 1.25 -6.05
C SER A 72 32.63 2.52 -5.37
N GLU A 73 31.37 2.52 -4.91
CA GLU A 73 30.73 3.74 -4.37
C GLU A 73 31.07 4.04 -2.90
N SER A 74 31.58 3.05 -2.16
CA SER A 74 31.74 3.15 -0.69
C SER A 74 33.16 3.56 -0.24
N GLY A 75 34.06 3.91 -1.17
CA GLY A 75 35.46 4.22 -0.88
C GLY A 75 36.28 3.00 -0.40
N GLY A 76 35.76 1.79 -0.60
CA GLY A 76 36.44 0.51 -0.35
C GLY A 76 37.23 0.01 -1.57
N TYR A 77 37.93 -1.11 -1.40
CA TYR A 77 38.62 -1.80 -2.50
C TYR A 77 37.62 -2.31 -3.53
N ASP A 78 37.81 -1.94 -4.81
CA ASP A 78 36.89 -2.32 -5.87
C ASP A 78 37.15 -3.76 -6.33
N LEU A 79 36.29 -4.68 -5.91
CA LEU A 79 36.43 -6.11 -6.20
C LEU A 79 36.25 -6.41 -7.69
N SER A 80 35.56 -5.55 -8.43
CA SER A 80 35.51 -5.63 -9.88
C SER A 80 36.91 -5.66 -10.48
N ASP A 81 37.84 -4.84 -9.98
CA ASP A 81 39.14 -4.66 -10.64
C ASP A 81 40.02 -5.90 -10.46
N ALA A 82 39.81 -6.65 -9.38
CA ALA A 82 40.42 -7.96 -9.18
C ALA A 82 39.78 -9.05 -10.05
N PHE A 83 38.46 -9.00 -10.26
CA PHE A 83 37.72 -10.02 -11.02
C PHE A 83 37.69 -9.81 -12.53
N MET A 84 37.74 -8.56 -13.00
CA MET A 84 37.59 -8.19 -14.40
C MET A 84 38.66 -8.80 -15.30
N PRO A 85 39.95 -8.87 -14.91
CA PRO A 85 40.95 -9.59 -15.70
C PRO A 85 40.57 -11.05 -15.93
N ILE A 86 40.00 -11.72 -14.92
CA ILE A 86 39.63 -13.13 -14.99
C ILE A 86 38.42 -13.34 -15.91
N ILE A 87 37.40 -12.49 -15.77
CA ILE A 87 36.19 -12.52 -16.60
C ILE A 87 36.56 -12.23 -18.07
N SER A 88 37.41 -11.22 -18.29
CA SER A 88 37.82 -10.79 -19.64
C SER A 88 38.71 -11.80 -20.36
N LEU A 89 39.49 -12.59 -19.62
CA LEU A 89 40.33 -13.66 -20.19
C LEU A 89 39.49 -14.85 -20.69
N ALA A 90 38.22 -14.96 -20.31
CA ALA A 90 37.31 -16.05 -20.69
C ALA A 90 37.90 -17.46 -20.47
N ALA A 91 38.75 -17.62 -19.45
CA ALA A 91 39.46 -18.86 -19.17
C ALA A 91 38.53 -20.04 -18.81
N PHE A 92 37.36 -19.74 -18.26
CA PHE A 92 36.32 -20.71 -17.94
C PHE A 92 34.92 -20.03 -18.01
N PRO A 93 33.84 -20.79 -18.24
CA PRO A 93 32.50 -20.22 -18.29
C PRO A 93 32.05 -19.66 -16.94
N VAL A 94 31.45 -18.47 -16.95
CA VAL A 94 30.91 -17.79 -15.76
C VAL A 94 29.43 -17.51 -15.97
N ILE A 95 28.61 -17.83 -14.96
CA ILE A 95 27.18 -17.49 -14.91
C ILE A 95 26.98 -16.57 -13.72
N GLY A 96 26.61 -15.32 -13.99
CA GLY A 96 26.22 -14.35 -12.97
C GLY A 96 24.72 -14.21 -12.87
N THR A 97 24.17 -14.11 -11.65
CA THR A 97 22.76 -13.75 -11.44
C THR A 97 22.65 -12.47 -10.63
N THR A 98 21.74 -11.60 -11.03
CA THR A 98 21.40 -10.38 -10.29
C THR A 98 19.93 -10.07 -10.49
N TYR A 99 19.39 -9.23 -9.61
CA TYR A 99 18.04 -8.70 -9.73
C TYR A 99 18.02 -7.46 -10.64
N PRO A 100 16.88 -7.13 -11.28
CA PRO A 100 16.80 -6.01 -12.22
C PRO A 100 17.17 -4.65 -11.62
N LYS A 101 16.81 -4.40 -10.35
CA LYS A 101 17.12 -3.14 -9.67
C LYS A 101 18.63 -2.97 -9.49
N GLU A 102 19.27 -4.00 -8.95
CA GLU A 102 20.71 -4.04 -8.70
C GLU A 102 21.50 -4.05 -10.01
N PHE A 103 20.97 -4.68 -11.07
CA PHE A 103 21.54 -4.60 -12.41
C PHE A 103 21.59 -3.15 -12.90
N LYS A 104 20.46 -2.43 -12.83
CA LYS A 104 20.39 -1.04 -13.29
C LYS A 104 21.28 -0.10 -12.47
N MET A 105 21.31 -0.30 -11.16
CA MET A 105 22.07 0.56 -10.25
C MET A 105 23.59 0.34 -10.35
N PHE A 106 24.03 -0.91 -10.41
CA PHE A 106 25.46 -1.24 -10.22
C PHE A 106 26.12 -1.85 -11.45
N VAL A 107 25.39 -2.60 -12.28
CA VAL A 107 25.97 -3.30 -13.43
C VAL A 107 25.92 -2.43 -14.69
N GLU A 108 24.75 -1.89 -15.02
CA GLU A 108 24.53 -1.10 -16.25
C GLU A 108 25.29 0.23 -16.23
N THR A 109 25.49 0.80 -15.04
CA THR A 109 26.27 2.03 -14.84
C THR A 109 27.77 1.86 -15.14
N ARG A 110 28.26 0.62 -15.21
CA ARG A 110 29.66 0.26 -15.47
C ARG A 110 29.81 -0.44 -16.82
N SER A 111 30.21 0.32 -17.83
CA SER A 111 30.31 -0.19 -19.21
C SER A 111 31.32 -1.33 -19.36
N ASP A 112 32.44 -1.30 -18.65
CA ASP A 112 33.46 -2.36 -18.65
C ASP A 112 32.89 -3.69 -18.14
N PHE A 113 32.21 -3.65 -16.99
CA PHE A 113 31.62 -4.81 -16.36
C PHE A 113 30.44 -5.35 -17.16
N ALA A 114 29.52 -4.49 -17.60
CA ALA A 114 28.36 -4.89 -18.39
C ALA A 114 28.74 -5.53 -19.73
N ASN A 115 29.76 -5.00 -20.41
CA ASN A 115 30.21 -5.52 -21.71
C ASN A 115 30.94 -6.88 -21.61
N ALA A 116 31.37 -7.29 -20.42
CA ALA A 116 32.02 -8.58 -20.20
C ALA A 116 31.02 -9.76 -20.13
N PHE A 117 29.71 -9.48 -20.09
CA PHE A 117 28.67 -10.50 -19.97
C PHE A 117 27.63 -10.37 -21.10
N GLU A 118 27.12 -11.51 -21.54
CA GLU A 118 25.87 -11.55 -22.30
C GLU A 118 24.68 -11.51 -21.33
N VAL A 119 23.79 -10.52 -21.52
CA VAL A 119 22.65 -10.31 -20.62
C VAL A 119 21.45 -11.14 -21.09
N ILE A 120 21.14 -12.19 -20.34
CA ILE A 120 19.93 -13.00 -20.53
C ILE A 120 18.86 -12.52 -19.55
N ARG A 121 17.75 -11.99 -20.08
CA ARG A 121 16.59 -11.62 -19.27
C ARG A 121 15.74 -12.85 -19.00
N VAL A 122 15.52 -13.13 -17.73
CA VAL A 122 14.63 -14.22 -17.28
C VAL A 122 13.30 -13.61 -16.89
N GLU A 123 12.26 -13.95 -17.63
CA GLU A 123 10.89 -13.51 -17.35
C GLU A 123 10.28 -14.35 -16.21
N GLU A 124 9.28 -13.77 -15.54
CA GLU A 124 8.48 -14.50 -14.56
C GLU A 124 7.72 -15.65 -15.24
N ILE A 125 7.67 -16.81 -14.58
CA ILE A 125 6.96 -17.97 -15.12
C ILE A 125 5.45 -17.74 -15.16
N SER A 126 4.76 -18.39 -16.09
CA SER A 126 3.31 -18.29 -16.22
C SER A 126 2.58 -18.92 -15.01
N PRO A 127 1.33 -18.52 -14.74
CA PRO A 127 0.51 -19.17 -13.71
C PRO A 127 0.35 -20.69 -13.91
N GLN A 128 0.34 -21.17 -15.16
CA GLN A 128 0.23 -22.61 -15.44
C GLN A 128 1.51 -23.37 -15.11
N GLU A 129 2.68 -22.80 -15.44
CA GLU A 129 3.98 -23.34 -15.05
C GLU A 129 4.15 -23.32 -13.53
N ALA A 130 3.71 -22.25 -12.86
CA ALA A 130 3.72 -22.15 -11.41
C ALA A 130 2.85 -23.23 -10.75
N ILE A 131 1.63 -23.47 -11.25
CA ILE A 131 0.77 -24.57 -10.76
C ILE A 131 1.48 -25.92 -10.92
N THR A 132 2.12 -26.14 -12.07
CA THR A 132 2.85 -27.38 -12.35
C THR A 132 4.00 -27.57 -11.35
N LEU A 133 4.80 -26.54 -11.12
CA LEU A 133 5.92 -26.56 -10.18
C LEU A 133 5.44 -26.79 -8.74
N LEU A 134 4.41 -26.06 -8.30
CA LEU A 134 3.84 -26.23 -6.96
C LEU A 134 3.20 -27.62 -6.77
N THR A 135 2.76 -28.28 -7.84
CA THR A 135 2.25 -29.66 -7.76
C THR A 135 3.36 -30.65 -7.43
N TYR A 136 4.57 -30.45 -7.97
CA TYR A 136 5.74 -31.24 -7.58
C TYR A 136 6.18 -30.92 -6.15
N ASP A 137 6.23 -29.63 -5.78
CA ASP A 137 6.57 -29.22 -4.41
C ASP A 137 5.59 -29.77 -3.37
N ALA A 138 4.29 -29.81 -3.71
CA ALA A 138 3.25 -30.31 -2.83
C ALA A 138 3.55 -31.74 -2.37
N VAL A 139 4.00 -32.64 -3.25
CA VAL A 139 4.35 -34.03 -2.89
C VAL A 139 5.44 -34.08 -1.80
N VAL A 140 6.43 -33.19 -1.88
CA VAL A 140 7.50 -33.09 -0.89
C VAL A 140 6.98 -32.48 0.42
N TRP A 141 6.14 -31.45 0.31
CA TRP A 141 5.60 -30.75 1.47
C TRP A 141 4.54 -31.55 2.23
N GLU A 142 3.70 -32.32 1.56
CA GLU A 142 2.74 -33.23 2.20
C GLU A 142 3.44 -34.19 3.17
N LYS A 143 4.57 -34.77 2.73
CA LYS A 143 5.40 -35.64 3.58
C LYS A 143 6.02 -34.89 4.75
N LYS A 144 6.55 -33.69 4.49
CA LYS A 144 7.23 -32.86 5.50
C LYS A 144 6.28 -32.35 6.59
N TYR A 145 5.13 -31.82 6.19
CA TYR A 145 4.15 -31.21 7.09
C TYR A 145 3.11 -32.20 7.61
N ARG A 146 3.06 -33.43 7.06
CA ARG A 146 2.07 -34.47 7.40
C ARG A 146 0.63 -34.02 7.19
N VAL A 147 0.40 -33.29 6.10
CA VAL A 147 -0.91 -32.78 5.67
C VAL A 147 -1.14 -33.18 4.21
N THR A 148 -2.40 -33.28 3.79
CA THR A 148 -2.79 -33.47 2.39
C THR A 148 -3.13 -32.13 1.77
N ILE A 149 -2.58 -31.84 0.59
CA ILE A 149 -2.77 -30.59 -0.14
C ILE A 149 -3.70 -30.86 -1.32
N ASN A 150 -4.93 -30.36 -1.23
CA ASN A 150 -5.86 -30.46 -2.36
C ASN A 150 -5.37 -29.60 -3.54
N PHE A 151 -5.61 -30.07 -4.77
CA PHE A 151 -5.26 -29.30 -5.97
C PHE A 151 -5.92 -27.91 -6.02
N SER A 152 -7.10 -27.75 -5.40
CA SER A 152 -7.75 -26.45 -5.23
C SER A 152 -6.90 -25.47 -4.42
N ALA A 153 -6.15 -25.94 -3.41
CA ALA A 153 -5.24 -25.11 -2.62
C ALA A 153 -4.09 -24.57 -3.48
N ILE A 154 -3.51 -25.43 -4.33
CA ILE A 154 -2.42 -25.04 -5.25
C ILE A 154 -2.91 -23.99 -6.24
N ARG A 155 -4.04 -24.25 -6.92
CA ARG A 155 -4.64 -23.29 -7.85
C ARG A 155 -4.95 -21.96 -7.17
N GLN A 156 -5.50 -22.01 -5.96
CA GLN A 156 -5.84 -20.82 -5.21
C GLN A 156 -4.58 -20.06 -4.77
N ALA A 157 -3.53 -20.75 -4.34
CA ALA A 157 -2.26 -20.13 -3.96
C ALA A 157 -1.65 -19.36 -5.13
N VAL A 158 -1.60 -19.97 -6.32
CA VAL A 158 -1.09 -19.29 -7.53
C VAL A 158 -1.99 -18.12 -7.93
N SER A 159 -3.31 -18.32 -7.96
CA SER A 159 -4.25 -17.27 -8.34
C SER A 159 -4.21 -16.07 -7.39
N LEU A 160 -4.06 -16.30 -6.09
CA LEU A 160 -3.95 -15.23 -5.11
C LEU A 160 -2.56 -14.60 -5.13
N ALA A 161 -1.50 -15.38 -5.31
CA ALA A 161 -0.14 -14.88 -5.47
C ALA A 161 -0.02 -13.91 -6.65
N SER A 162 -0.48 -14.32 -7.83
CA SER A 162 -0.43 -13.49 -9.04
C SER A 162 -1.25 -12.20 -8.91
N LYS A 163 -2.35 -12.25 -8.16
CA LYS A 163 -3.25 -11.12 -7.99
C LYS A 163 -2.77 -10.17 -6.90
N TYR A 164 -2.49 -10.70 -5.71
CA TYR A 164 -2.29 -9.94 -4.47
C TYR A 164 -0.84 -9.81 -3.99
N PHE A 165 0.08 -10.68 -4.45
CA PHE A 165 1.45 -10.77 -3.90
C PHE A 165 2.54 -10.50 -4.95
N LYS A 166 2.36 -9.47 -5.77
CA LYS A 166 3.30 -9.07 -6.87
C LYS A 166 4.68 -8.60 -6.41
N GLN A 167 4.87 -8.44 -5.10
CA GLN A 167 6.16 -8.11 -4.48
C GLN A 167 7.22 -9.19 -4.73
N ARG A 168 6.80 -10.45 -4.89
CA ARG A 168 7.67 -11.55 -5.27
C ARG A 168 7.10 -12.22 -6.53
N PRO A 169 7.95 -12.52 -7.51
CA PRO A 169 7.50 -13.22 -8.71
C PRO A 169 7.04 -14.65 -8.37
N LEU A 170 6.19 -15.20 -9.22
CA LEU A 170 5.92 -16.63 -9.28
C LEU A 170 7.20 -17.40 -9.62
N PRO A 171 7.37 -18.62 -9.08
CA PRO A 171 6.45 -19.34 -8.20
C PRO A 171 6.57 -18.92 -6.72
N SER A 172 7.61 -18.16 -6.35
CA SER A 172 8.01 -17.90 -4.97
C SER A 172 6.89 -17.31 -4.11
N SER A 173 6.12 -16.35 -4.62
CA SER A 173 4.98 -15.77 -3.90
C SER A 173 3.88 -16.81 -3.58
N ALA A 174 3.61 -17.73 -4.52
CA ALA A 174 2.65 -18.81 -4.32
C ALA A 174 3.19 -19.88 -3.36
N GLN A 175 4.48 -20.19 -3.44
CA GLN A 175 5.17 -21.10 -2.52
C GLN A 175 5.13 -20.57 -1.09
N ASP A 176 5.44 -19.29 -0.89
CA ASP A 176 5.41 -18.64 0.42
C ASP A 176 4.00 -18.70 1.02
N LEU A 177 2.97 -18.35 0.23
CA LEU A 177 1.58 -18.38 0.67
C LEU A 177 1.13 -19.81 1.04
N LEU A 178 1.46 -20.80 0.20
CA LEU A 178 1.10 -22.19 0.48
C LEU A 178 1.85 -22.72 1.71
N ARG A 179 3.17 -22.47 1.84
CA ARG A 179 3.96 -22.90 3.01
C ARG A 179 3.46 -22.29 4.32
N GLU A 180 3.06 -21.02 4.30
CA GLU A 180 2.46 -20.36 5.46
C GLU A 180 1.12 -21.03 5.82
N THR A 181 0.32 -21.37 4.81
CA THR A 181 -0.92 -22.12 4.99
C THR A 181 -0.68 -23.51 5.60
N LEU A 182 0.35 -24.23 5.15
CA LEU A 182 0.73 -25.53 5.72
C LEU A 182 1.22 -25.41 7.16
N SER A 183 2.01 -24.38 7.46
CA SER A 183 2.49 -24.10 8.81
C SER A 183 1.33 -23.84 9.77
N ARG A 184 0.35 -23.03 9.33
CA ARG A 184 -0.86 -22.76 10.10
C ARG A 184 -1.71 -24.02 10.28
N ALA A 185 -1.95 -24.79 9.21
CA ALA A 185 -2.69 -26.04 9.29
C ALA A 185 -2.05 -27.04 10.27
N THR A 186 -0.71 -27.09 10.31
CA THR A 186 0.03 -27.92 11.27
C THR A 186 -0.19 -27.45 12.71
N GLN A 187 -0.21 -26.13 12.97
CA GLN A 187 -0.48 -25.56 14.30
C GLN A 187 -1.93 -25.76 14.75
N GLU A 188 -2.87 -25.73 13.82
CA GLU A 188 -4.31 -25.92 14.07
C GLU A 188 -4.73 -27.41 13.98
N GLU A 189 -3.78 -28.34 13.84
CA GLU A 189 -4.00 -29.79 13.68
C GLU A 189 -4.92 -30.18 12.51
N VAL A 190 -5.00 -29.32 11.48
CA VAL A 190 -5.77 -29.55 10.26
C VAL A 190 -4.97 -30.43 9.30
N ARG A 191 -5.55 -31.58 8.94
CA ARG A 191 -4.89 -32.58 8.08
C ARG A 191 -5.06 -32.36 6.59
N VAL A 192 -6.04 -31.56 6.15
CA VAL A 192 -6.33 -31.31 4.73
C VAL A 192 -6.38 -29.83 4.48
N VAL A 193 -5.56 -29.36 3.54
CA VAL A 193 -5.51 -27.95 3.11
C VAL A 193 -6.23 -27.82 1.77
N ASP A 194 -7.28 -27.01 1.74
CA ASP A 194 -8.08 -26.71 0.55
C ASP A 194 -7.91 -25.23 0.11
N GLY A 195 -8.69 -24.81 -0.89
CA GLY A 195 -8.63 -23.41 -1.35
C GLY A 195 -9.04 -22.40 -0.28
N ASN A 196 -9.97 -22.74 0.60
CA ASN A 196 -10.49 -21.84 1.63
C ASN A 196 -9.44 -21.54 2.70
N ALA A 197 -8.64 -22.53 3.08
CA ALA A 197 -7.51 -22.35 3.99
C ALA A 197 -6.48 -21.35 3.42
N VAL A 198 -6.18 -21.46 2.12
CA VAL A 198 -5.25 -20.54 1.43
C VAL A 198 -5.83 -19.13 1.37
N ILE A 199 -7.14 -18.98 1.09
CA ILE A 199 -7.81 -17.67 1.10
C ILE A 199 -7.71 -17.04 2.50
N ALA A 200 -8.01 -17.79 3.56
CA ALA A 200 -7.99 -17.25 4.93
C ALA A 200 -6.60 -16.76 5.37
N VAL A 201 -5.53 -17.42 4.90
CA VAL A 201 -4.16 -16.96 5.14
C VAL A 201 -3.84 -15.73 4.30
N ALA A 202 -4.24 -15.73 3.03
CA ALA A 202 -4.04 -14.58 2.15
C ALA A 202 -4.74 -13.33 2.72
N GLU A 203 -6.00 -13.42 3.13
CA GLU A 203 -6.78 -12.33 3.73
C GLU A 203 -6.08 -11.73 4.95
N LYS A 204 -5.61 -12.59 5.85
CA LYS A 204 -4.88 -12.14 7.04
C LYS A 204 -3.60 -11.41 6.67
N LYS A 205 -2.92 -11.86 5.62
CA LYS A 205 -1.63 -11.30 5.17
C LYS A 205 -1.79 -9.97 4.45
N VAL A 206 -2.83 -9.83 3.63
CA VAL A 206 -3.11 -8.59 2.90
C VAL A 206 -4.00 -7.63 3.69
N ASN A 207 -4.60 -8.11 4.79
CA ASN A 207 -5.60 -7.41 5.59
C ASN A 207 -6.82 -6.94 4.79
N ILE A 208 -7.26 -7.73 3.79
CA ILE A 208 -8.40 -7.40 2.91
C ILE A 208 -9.33 -8.61 2.88
N PRO A 209 -10.65 -8.39 2.91
CA PRO A 209 -11.62 -9.45 2.70
C PRO A 209 -11.56 -9.99 1.25
N ILE A 210 -11.15 -11.24 1.09
CA ILE A 210 -11.14 -12.03 -0.16
C ILE A 210 -12.27 -13.08 -0.15
N HIS A 211 -12.70 -13.55 1.04
CA HIS A 211 -13.73 -14.57 1.28
C HIS A 211 -15.16 -14.07 1.11
N LYS A 212 -15.39 -12.77 0.85
CA LYS A 212 -16.77 -12.29 0.68
C LYS A 212 -17.42 -13.06 -0.47
N THR A 213 -18.43 -13.86 -0.14
CA THR A 213 -19.28 -14.44 -1.16
C THR A 213 -19.83 -13.29 -2.00
N GLY A 214 -19.91 -13.45 -3.32
CA GLY A 214 -20.36 -12.35 -4.19
C GLY A 214 -21.72 -11.76 -3.79
N LYS A 215 -22.54 -12.52 -3.05
CA LYS A 215 -23.84 -12.07 -2.51
C LYS A 215 -23.72 -11.10 -1.32
N GLU A 216 -22.85 -11.36 -0.35
CA GLU A 216 -22.68 -10.48 0.83
C GLU A 216 -22.01 -9.16 0.46
N GLU A 217 -21.01 -9.24 -0.42
CA GLU A 217 -20.38 -8.04 -0.98
C GLU A 217 -21.38 -7.21 -1.79
N ALA A 218 -22.16 -7.86 -2.66
CA ALA A 218 -23.20 -7.19 -3.43
C ALA A 218 -24.23 -6.51 -2.51
N GLN A 219 -24.69 -7.17 -1.45
CA GLN A 219 -25.65 -6.57 -0.52
C GLN A 219 -25.05 -5.36 0.22
N THR A 220 -23.76 -5.42 0.57
CA THR A 220 -23.05 -4.29 1.18
C THR A 220 -22.98 -3.12 0.21
N LEU A 221 -22.67 -3.37 -1.06
CA LEU A 221 -22.57 -2.36 -2.11
C LEU A 221 -23.93 -1.74 -2.47
N LEU A 222 -25.01 -2.52 -2.40
CA LEU A 222 -26.38 -2.05 -2.62
C LEU A 222 -26.88 -1.12 -1.50
N ASN A 223 -26.32 -1.24 -0.31
CA ASN A 223 -26.69 -0.45 0.88
C ASN A 223 -25.54 0.50 1.31
N LEU A 224 -24.60 0.80 0.41
CA LEU A 224 -23.34 1.44 0.75
C LEU A 224 -23.54 2.84 1.34
N GLU A 225 -24.50 3.59 0.83
CA GLU A 225 -24.89 4.90 1.32
C GLU A 225 -25.31 4.83 2.79
N THR A 226 -26.19 3.88 3.13
CA THR A 226 -26.61 3.65 4.53
C THR A 226 -25.45 3.26 5.42
N VAL A 227 -24.51 2.44 4.93
CA VAL A 227 -23.31 2.05 5.68
C VAL A 227 -22.42 3.26 5.95
N ILE A 228 -22.20 4.12 4.95
CA ILE A 228 -21.41 5.35 5.08
C ILE A 228 -22.06 6.31 6.08
N HIS A 229 -23.38 6.52 5.99
CA HIS A 229 -24.12 7.45 6.85
C HIS A 229 -24.19 7.04 8.33
N LYS A 230 -23.79 5.81 8.69
CA LYS A 230 -23.57 5.45 10.10
C LYS A 230 -22.45 6.26 10.75
N SER A 231 -21.50 6.75 9.95
CA SER A 231 -20.33 7.48 10.43
C SER A 231 -20.14 8.85 9.79
N LEU A 232 -20.83 9.15 8.70
CA LEU A 232 -20.78 10.44 8.01
C LEU A 232 -22.16 11.11 8.03
N ILE A 233 -22.22 12.33 8.52
CA ILE A 233 -23.45 13.12 8.52
C ILE A 233 -23.50 13.98 7.27
N ASP A 234 -24.67 14.01 6.63
CA ASP A 234 -24.94 14.79 5.42
C ASP A 234 -24.01 14.40 4.25
N GLN A 235 -23.77 15.31 3.30
CA GLN A 235 -22.97 15.07 2.09
C GLN A 235 -23.58 13.99 1.17
N GLU A 236 -24.92 13.93 1.10
CA GLU A 236 -25.70 12.93 0.34
C GLU A 236 -25.22 12.75 -1.10
N GLU A 237 -24.95 13.86 -1.80
CA GLU A 237 -24.46 13.86 -3.19
C GLU A 237 -23.07 13.21 -3.29
N ALA A 238 -22.18 13.51 -2.35
CA ALA A 238 -20.84 12.92 -2.32
C ALA A 238 -20.87 11.43 -2.01
N VAL A 239 -21.72 11.02 -1.06
CA VAL A 239 -21.90 9.62 -0.70
C VAL A 239 -22.49 8.83 -1.86
N ARG A 240 -23.52 9.37 -2.54
CA ARG A 240 -24.13 8.76 -3.72
C ARG A 240 -23.11 8.60 -4.86
N ALA A 241 -22.37 9.65 -5.20
CA ALA A 241 -21.38 9.62 -6.29
C ALA A 241 -20.30 8.55 -6.06
N VAL A 242 -19.79 8.44 -4.83
CA VAL A 242 -18.84 7.39 -4.46
C VAL A 242 -19.48 6.00 -4.56
N ALA A 243 -20.69 5.83 -4.04
CA ALA A 243 -21.37 4.55 -4.04
C ALA A 243 -21.69 4.06 -5.47
N ASP A 244 -22.16 4.95 -6.34
CA ASP A 244 -22.41 4.66 -7.76
C ASP A 244 -21.12 4.24 -8.48
N SER A 245 -20.02 4.96 -8.25
CA SER A 245 -18.72 4.63 -8.86
C SER A 245 -18.19 3.25 -8.43
N LEU A 246 -18.28 2.93 -7.13
CA LEU A 246 -17.88 1.61 -6.62
C LEU A 246 -18.79 0.48 -7.12
N ARG A 247 -20.10 0.73 -7.25
CA ARG A 247 -21.05 -0.22 -7.87
C ARG A 247 -20.74 -0.43 -9.36
N ALA A 248 -20.39 0.62 -10.10
CA ALA A 248 -20.00 0.53 -11.51
C ALA A 248 -18.72 -0.29 -11.70
N PHE A 249 -17.71 -0.09 -10.84
CA PHE A 249 -16.49 -0.89 -10.87
C PHE A 249 -16.78 -2.38 -10.63
N ARG A 250 -17.58 -2.68 -9.61
CA ARG A 250 -17.89 -4.07 -9.21
C ARG A 250 -18.76 -4.81 -10.20
N SER A 251 -19.63 -4.11 -10.93
CA SER A 251 -20.41 -4.67 -12.04
C SER A 251 -19.61 -4.82 -13.34
N GLY A 252 -18.34 -4.41 -13.36
CA GLY A 252 -17.49 -4.43 -14.56
C GLY A 252 -17.88 -3.39 -15.61
N LEU A 253 -18.69 -2.40 -15.22
CA LEU A 253 -19.14 -1.30 -16.08
C LEU A 253 -18.22 -0.08 -16.03
N ALA A 254 -17.28 -0.04 -15.08
CA ALA A 254 -16.25 0.99 -15.05
C ALA A 254 -15.29 0.88 -16.26
N ARG A 255 -14.61 1.99 -16.54
CA ARG A 255 -13.53 2.04 -17.54
C ARG A 255 -12.50 0.96 -17.23
N LYS A 256 -12.04 0.23 -18.26
CA LYS A 256 -10.96 -0.74 -18.12
C LYS A 256 -9.62 -0.01 -18.04
N GLY A 257 -8.76 -0.45 -17.11
CA GLY A 257 -7.49 0.23 -16.80
C GLY A 257 -7.67 1.30 -15.72
N GLY A 258 -6.58 1.68 -15.07
CA GLY A 258 -6.63 2.68 -14.00
C GLY A 258 -6.92 2.08 -12.62
N PRO A 259 -6.98 2.94 -11.58
CA PRO A 259 -7.40 2.58 -10.24
C PRO A 259 -8.87 2.16 -10.18
N ILE A 260 -9.30 1.60 -9.05
CA ILE A 260 -10.71 1.21 -8.79
C ILE A 260 -11.65 2.40 -9.02
N ALA A 261 -11.27 3.55 -8.49
CA ALA A 261 -11.95 4.83 -8.68
C ALA A 261 -10.99 5.97 -8.38
N VAL A 262 -11.22 7.11 -9.05
CA VAL A 262 -10.44 8.34 -8.83
C VAL A 262 -11.40 9.49 -8.58
N PHE A 263 -11.35 10.08 -7.39
CA PHE A 263 -12.27 11.15 -7.00
C PHE A 263 -11.51 12.45 -6.74
N LEU A 264 -12.13 13.57 -7.11
CA LEU A 264 -11.71 14.91 -6.66
C LEU A 264 -12.75 15.45 -5.68
N PHE A 265 -12.42 15.50 -4.39
CA PHE A 265 -13.28 16.05 -3.34
C PHE A 265 -13.02 17.54 -3.16
N ILE A 266 -14.02 18.37 -3.40
CA ILE A 266 -13.89 19.83 -3.41
C ILE A 266 -14.80 20.43 -2.36
N GLY A 267 -14.30 21.31 -1.51
CA GLY A 267 -15.14 22.02 -0.55
C GLY A 267 -14.33 22.64 0.59
N PRO A 268 -14.97 23.30 1.55
CA PRO A 268 -14.28 23.91 2.69
C PRO A 268 -13.66 22.87 3.63
N THR A 269 -12.81 23.31 4.54
CA THR A 269 -12.20 22.41 5.53
C THR A 269 -13.22 21.93 6.56
N GLY A 270 -13.02 20.72 7.09
CA GLY A 270 -13.85 20.20 8.19
C GLY A 270 -15.28 19.77 7.84
N VAL A 271 -15.60 19.60 6.56
CA VAL A 271 -16.93 19.14 6.08
C VAL A 271 -17.06 17.63 5.87
N GLY A 272 -15.97 16.86 6.00
CA GLY A 272 -16.00 15.40 5.92
C GLY A 272 -15.22 14.74 4.78
N LYS A 273 -14.48 15.50 3.95
CA LYS A 273 -13.65 14.94 2.85
C LYS A 273 -12.73 13.79 3.30
N THR A 274 -11.92 14.06 4.32
CA THR A 274 -11.00 13.06 4.91
C THR A 274 -11.76 11.96 5.66
N GLU A 275 -12.91 12.27 6.25
CA GLU A 275 -13.69 11.29 7.01
C GLU A 275 -14.33 10.25 6.07
N LEU A 276 -14.90 10.69 4.95
CA LEU A 276 -15.39 9.79 3.91
C LEU A 276 -14.26 8.88 3.39
N SER A 277 -13.05 9.42 3.21
CA SER A 277 -11.88 8.65 2.78
C SER A 277 -11.55 7.51 3.75
N LYS A 278 -11.55 7.78 5.07
CA LYS A 278 -11.34 6.74 6.09
C LYS A 278 -12.42 5.67 6.09
N ILE A 279 -13.69 6.10 6.00
CA ILE A 279 -14.84 5.20 5.95
C ILE A 279 -14.72 4.26 4.74
N LEU A 280 -14.38 4.80 3.57
CA LEU A 280 -14.18 3.99 2.35
C LEU A 280 -13.00 3.04 2.49
N SER A 281 -11.90 3.47 3.09
CA SER A 281 -10.75 2.59 3.35
C SER A 281 -11.18 1.39 4.20
N LYS A 282 -11.94 1.63 5.27
CA LYS A 282 -12.45 0.57 6.14
C LYS A 282 -13.43 -0.36 5.42
N ILE A 283 -14.35 0.17 4.61
CA ILE A 283 -15.35 -0.64 3.90
C ILE A 283 -14.72 -1.51 2.82
N GLN A 284 -13.84 -0.92 2.00
CA GLN A 284 -13.27 -1.57 0.82
C GLN A 284 -12.04 -2.43 1.16
N PHE A 285 -11.18 -1.95 2.04
CA PHE A 285 -9.91 -2.59 2.39
C PHE A 285 -9.87 -3.14 3.82
N GLY A 286 -10.99 -3.11 4.56
CA GLY A 286 -11.10 -3.70 5.90
C GLY A 286 -10.47 -2.88 7.03
N SER A 287 -9.60 -1.91 6.74
CA SER A 287 -8.91 -1.10 7.74
C SER A 287 -8.74 0.37 7.31
N GLU A 288 -8.74 1.28 8.29
CA GLU A 288 -8.34 2.68 8.07
C GLU A 288 -6.83 2.81 7.81
N GLU A 289 -6.01 1.87 8.29
CA GLU A 289 -4.56 1.84 8.09
C GLU A 289 -4.14 1.46 6.67
N ALA A 290 -5.10 0.96 5.87
CA ALA A 290 -4.92 0.78 4.43
C ALA A 290 -4.97 2.12 3.67
N MET A 291 -5.26 3.23 4.34
CA MET A 291 -5.17 4.56 3.74
C MET A 291 -3.74 5.10 3.80
N LEU A 292 -3.19 5.44 2.65
CA LEU A 292 -1.94 6.18 2.49
C LEU A 292 -2.29 7.67 2.29
N ARG A 293 -1.88 8.52 3.23
CA ARG A 293 -2.16 9.96 3.17
C ARG A 293 -0.90 10.73 2.80
N PHE A 294 -1.02 11.61 1.82
CA PHE A 294 0.02 12.51 1.37
C PHE A 294 -0.51 13.94 1.46
N ASP A 295 0.20 14.79 2.22
CA ASP A 295 -0.06 16.23 2.24
C ASP A 295 0.66 16.86 1.05
N MET A 296 -0.10 17.29 0.04
CA MET A 296 0.48 17.79 -1.21
C MET A 296 1.12 19.17 -1.06
N SER A 297 0.87 19.86 0.05
CA SER A 297 1.58 21.09 0.41
C SER A 297 3.07 20.83 0.72
N GLU A 298 3.47 19.61 1.08
CA GLU A 298 4.89 19.24 1.25
C GLU A 298 5.66 19.08 -0.09
N TYR A 299 4.92 19.07 -1.20
CA TYR A 299 5.42 18.76 -2.54
C TYR A 299 5.27 19.96 -3.51
N GLN A 300 5.36 21.18 -2.99
CA GLN A 300 5.27 22.43 -3.77
C GLN A 300 6.48 22.65 -4.71
N GLU A 301 7.64 22.11 -4.35
CA GLU A 301 8.90 22.33 -5.08
C GLU A 301 9.19 21.21 -6.07
N LYS A 302 9.79 21.55 -7.22
CA LYS A 302 10.18 20.59 -8.27
C LYS A 302 11.10 19.48 -7.78
N GLN A 303 12.01 19.76 -6.84
CA GLN A 303 12.92 18.77 -6.26
C GLN A 303 12.18 17.69 -5.46
N SER A 304 10.93 17.93 -5.06
CA SER A 304 10.11 16.97 -4.31
C SER A 304 9.66 15.77 -5.15
N ILE A 305 9.80 15.83 -6.48
CA ILE A 305 9.48 14.72 -7.38
C ILE A 305 10.29 13.48 -6.98
N SER A 306 11.61 13.61 -6.76
CA SER A 306 12.46 12.48 -6.38
C SER A 306 12.11 11.92 -5.00
N ARG A 307 11.62 12.74 -4.07
CA ARG A 307 11.08 12.27 -2.78
C ARG A 307 9.77 11.51 -2.95
N PHE A 308 8.98 11.83 -3.98
CA PHE A 308 7.68 11.23 -4.21
C PHE A 308 7.75 9.91 -4.99
N ILE A 309 8.55 9.85 -6.06
CA ILE A 309 8.68 8.66 -6.92
C ILE A 309 10.02 7.92 -6.80
N GLY A 310 10.99 8.49 -6.08
CA GLY A 310 12.34 7.96 -5.95
C GLY A 310 13.34 8.64 -6.88
N SER A 311 14.63 8.59 -6.51
CA SER A 311 15.72 9.11 -7.34
C SER A 311 16.23 8.07 -8.34
N ALA A 312 16.78 8.54 -9.46
CA ALA A 312 17.31 7.68 -10.52
C ALA A 312 18.58 6.90 -10.13
N ASP A 313 19.30 7.39 -9.10
CA ASP A 313 20.45 6.70 -8.50
C ASP A 313 20.05 5.75 -7.36
N GLY A 314 18.75 5.65 -7.03
CA GLY A 314 18.23 4.77 -6.00
C GLY A 314 18.56 5.17 -4.56
N LYS A 315 19.18 6.34 -4.32
CA LYS A 315 19.52 6.83 -2.97
C LYS A 315 18.30 7.30 -2.18
N ILE A 316 17.30 7.83 -2.87
CA ILE A 316 16.05 8.33 -2.28
C ILE A 316 14.94 7.37 -2.69
N ALA A 317 14.32 6.70 -1.72
CA ALA A 317 13.11 5.92 -1.95
C ALA A 317 11.91 6.88 -2.13
N GLY A 318 11.03 6.57 -3.09
CA GLY A 318 9.83 7.36 -3.34
C GLY A 318 8.75 7.08 -2.31
N SER A 319 8.23 8.11 -1.65
CA SER A 319 7.19 7.97 -0.63
C SER A 319 5.89 7.36 -1.19
N LEU A 320 5.48 7.78 -2.39
CA LEU A 320 4.30 7.23 -3.06
C LEU A 320 4.58 5.83 -3.58
N THR A 321 5.64 5.66 -4.37
CA THR A 321 5.94 4.40 -5.05
C THR A 321 6.19 3.27 -4.06
N GLU A 322 6.99 3.52 -3.02
CA GLU A 322 7.26 2.54 -1.97
C GLU A 322 6.01 2.25 -1.12
N GLY A 323 5.19 3.27 -0.82
CA GLY A 323 3.92 3.09 -0.12
C GLY A 323 2.97 2.13 -0.85
N ILE A 324 2.88 2.25 -2.17
CA ILE A 324 2.04 1.38 -3.01
C ILE A 324 2.65 0.01 -3.22
N ILE A 325 3.97 -0.08 -3.35
CA ILE A 325 4.68 -1.35 -3.36
C ILE A 325 4.33 -2.13 -2.08
N GLN A 326 4.45 -1.49 -0.90
CA GLN A 326 4.15 -2.11 0.40
C GLN A 326 2.66 -2.41 0.61
N LYS A 327 1.77 -1.51 0.17
CA LYS A 327 0.32 -1.62 0.31
C LYS A 327 -0.37 -1.42 -1.05
N PRO A 328 -0.35 -2.43 -1.94
CA PRO A 328 -0.91 -2.32 -3.29
C PRO A 328 -2.44 -2.22 -3.31
N TYR A 329 -3.08 -2.59 -2.20
CA TYR A 329 -4.50 -2.45 -1.96
C TYR A 329 -4.72 -1.40 -0.90
N SER A 330 -4.91 -0.18 -1.35
CA SER A 330 -4.94 0.97 -0.45
C SER A 330 -5.84 2.05 -1.00
N LEU A 331 -6.27 2.92 -0.08
CA LEU A 331 -6.84 4.20 -0.45
C LEU A 331 -5.72 5.24 -0.42
N ILE A 332 -5.49 5.94 -1.52
CA ILE A 332 -4.52 7.03 -1.61
C ILE A 332 -5.29 8.33 -1.41
N LEU A 333 -4.97 9.05 -0.34
CA LEU A 333 -5.50 10.38 -0.06
C LEU A 333 -4.44 11.43 -0.38
N LEU A 334 -4.67 12.23 -1.43
CA LEU A 334 -3.85 13.37 -1.83
C LEU A 334 -4.51 14.64 -1.28
N ASP A 335 -4.07 15.08 -0.11
CA ASP A 335 -4.65 16.23 0.60
C ASP A 335 -4.14 17.55 0.00
N GLU A 336 -5.01 18.55 -0.14
CA GLU A 336 -4.67 19.85 -0.75
C GLU A 336 -3.98 19.74 -2.14
N PHE A 337 -4.52 18.89 -3.02
CA PHE A 337 -3.91 18.50 -4.29
C PHE A 337 -3.53 19.69 -5.19
N GLU A 338 -4.28 20.80 -5.14
CA GLU A 338 -3.98 22.03 -5.88
C GLU A 338 -2.65 22.70 -5.49
N LYS A 339 -2.07 22.33 -4.34
CA LYS A 339 -0.82 22.91 -3.83
C LYS A 339 0.42 22.21 -4.37
N ALA A 340 0.30 21.02 -4.95
CA ALA A 340 1.46 20.30 -5.46
C ALA A 340 2.11 21.04 -6.64
N HIS A 341 3.40 20.80 -6.84
CA HIS A 341 4.08 21.25 -8.06
C HIS A 341 3.40 20.66 -9.33
N PRO A 342 3.22 21.44 -10.41
CA PRO A 342 2.55 20.96 -11.63
C PRO A 342 3.13 19.66 -12.23
N ASP A 343 4.46 19.50 -12.18
CA ASP A 343 5.11 18.27 -12.66
C ASP A 343 4.70 17.03 -11.85
N ILE A 344 4.36 17.18 -10.57
CA ILE A 344 3.85 16.09 -9.74
C ILE A 344 2.41 15.76 -10.13
N LEU A 345 1.59 16.77 -10.39
CA LEU A 345 0.23 16.56 -10.90
C LEU A 345 0.23 15.78 -12.21
N ASN A 346 1.19 16.06 -13.10
CA ASN A 346 1.33 15.37 -14.38
C ASN A 346 1.62 13.88 -14.24
N LEU A 347 2.30 13.44 -13.17
CA LEU A 347 2.54 12.02 -12.90
C LEU A 347 1.23 11.24 -12.77
N PHE A 348 0.20 11.88 -12.22
CA PHE A 348 -1.09 11.25 -12.00
C PHE A 348 -1.92 11.06 -13.27
N LEU A 349 -1.57 11.70 -14.39
CA LEU A 349 -2.27 11.46 -15.66
C LEU A 349 -2.16 9.98 -16.07
N GLN A 350 -0.95 9.42 -16.02
CA GLN A 350 -0.73 8.01 -16.34
C GLN A 350 -1.31 7.09 -15.27
N VAL A 351 -1.21 7.49 -13.99
CA VAL A 351 -1.79 6.72 -12.89
C VAL A 351 -3.29 6.58 -13.06
N PHE A 352 -4.00 7.67 -13.39
CA PHE A 352 -5.46 7.65 -13.51
C PHE A 352 -5.94 6.90 -14.76
N ASP A 353 -5.16 6.87 -15.84
CA ASP A 353 -5.51 6.14 -17.06
C ASP A 353 -5.18 4.65 -16.97
N ASP A 354 -3.92 4.32 -16.69
CA ASP A 354 -3.38 2.98 -16.86
C ASP A 354 -3.25 2.24 -15.52
N GLY A 355 -3.30 2.98 -14.41
CA GLY A 355 -3.06 2.44 -13.08
C GLY A 355 -1.59 2.12 -12.89
N ARG A 356 -0.70 2.88 -13.53
CA ARG A 356 0.75 2.62 -13.51
C ARG A 356 1.54 3.89 -13.31
N LEU A 357 2.63 3.79 -12.55
CA LEU A 357 3.63 4.83 -12.41
C LEU A 357 5.01 4.20 -12.49
N THR A 358 5.89 4.77 -13.29
CA THR A 358 7.30 4.36 -13.32
C THR A 358 8.07 5.15 -12.26
N ASP A 359 8.76 4.44 -11.37
CA ASP A 359 9.59 5.05 -10.33
C ASP A 359 10.92 5.61 -10.90
N GLY A 360 11.73 6.25 -10.06
CA GLY A 360 13.03 6.80 -10.47
C GLY A 360 13.99 5.75 -11.06
N LEU A 361 13.87 4.49 -10.66
CA LEU A 361 14.69 3.36 -11.12
C LEU A 361 14.09 2.66 -12.36
N GLY A 362 12.98 3.17 -12.92
CA GLY A 362 12.34 2.54 -14.08
C GLY A 362 11.46 1.34 -13.75
N LYS A 363 11.20 1.06 -12.47
CA LYS A 363 10.28 0.01 -12.04
C LYS A 363 8.84 0.53 -12.16
N VAL A 364 7.98 -0.26 -12.79
CA VAL A 364 6.56 0.05 -12.89
C VAL A 364 5.85 -0.36 -11.60
N VAL A 365 5.18 0.60 -10.98
CA VAL A 365 4.33 0.43 -9.79
C VAL A 365 2.87 0.38 -10.22
N ASP A 366 2.12 -0.57 -9.66
CA ASP A 366 0.73 -0.87 -10.03
C ASP A 366 -0.27 -0.26 -9.03
N PHE A 367 -1.18 0.56 -9.55
CA PHE A 367 -2.23 1.28 -8.84
C PHE A 367 -3.63 0.72 -9.13
N GLN A 368 -3.76 -0.36 -9.92
CA GLN A 368 -5.07 -0.87 -10.36
C GLN A 368 -5.97 -1.35 -9.22
N ASN A 369 -5.38 -1.65 -8.05
CA ASN A 369 -6.11 -2.09 -6.86
C ASN A 369 -6.30 -0.98 -5.81
N THR A 370 -6.11 0.29 -6.21
CA THR A 370 -6.21 1.44 -5.31
C THR A 370 -7.48 2.24 -5.55
N ILE A 371 -7.96 2.94 -4.52
CA ILE A 371 -8.90 4.06 -4.68
C ILE A 371 -8.07 5.33 -4.49
N ILE A 372 -8.17 6.29 -5.41
CA ILE A 372 -7.47 7.57 -5.28
C ILE A 372 -8.47 8.68 -4.99
N ILE A 373 -8.23 9.42 -3.92
CA ILE A 373 -9.00 10.60 -3.54
C ILE A 373 -8.04 11.78 -3.49
N ALA A 374 -8.19 12.71 -4.42
CA ALA A 374 -7.60 14.03 -4.30
C ALA A 374 -8.59 14.94 -3.58
N THR A 375 -8.13 15.71 -2.61
CA THR A 375 -8.97 16.75 -1.99
C THR A 375 -8.47 18.13 -2.39
N SER A 376 -9.40 19.07 -2.49
CA SER A 376 -9.09 20.45 -2.80
C SER A 376 -9.95 21.41 -1.98
N ASN A 377 -9.31 22.47 -1.50
CA ASN A 377 -10.00 23.60 -0.86
C ASN A 377 -10.17 24.77 -1.84
N ALA A 378 -9.78 24.61 -3.11
CA ALA A 378 -9.94 25.62 -4.14
C ALA A 378 -11.39 26.08 -4.25
N HIS A 379 -11.58 27.40 -4.39
CA HIS A 379 -12.90 28.03 -4.53
C HIS A 379 -13.91 27.71 -3.41
N SER A 380 -13.44 27.38 -2.20
CA SER A 380 -14.31 27.12 -1.03
C SER A 380 -15.25 28.30 -0.70
N VAL A 381 -14.77 29.54 -0.85
CA VAL A 381 -15.58 30.75 -0.64
C VAL A 381 -16.74 30.84 -1.65
N PHE A 382 -16.48 30.49 -2.91
CA PHE A 382 -17.50 30.45 -3.94
C PHE A 382 -18.58 29.40 -3.60
N ILE A 383 -18.16 28.20 -3.19
CA ILE A 383 -19.09 27.14 -2.77
C ILE A 383 -19.96 27.61 -1.60
N GLN A 384 -19.35 28.23 -0.58
CA GLN A 384 -20.08 28.79 0.57
C GLN A 384 -21.11 29.84 0.13
N GLN A 385 -20.75 30.74 -0.78
CA GLN A 385 -21.66 31.78 -1.27
C GLN A 385 -22.84 31.21 -2.07
N GLN A 386 -22.59 30.26 -2.98
CA GLN A 386 -23.68 29.66 -3.77
C GLN A 386 -24.65 28.88 -2.87
N VAL A 387 -24.13 28.09 -1.92
CA VAL A 387 -24.97 27.35 -0.97
C VAL A 387 -25.74 28.30 -0.06
N ALA A 388 -25.11 29.37 0.45
CA ALA A 388 -25.79 30.39 1.25
C ALA A 388 -26.90 31.13 0.48
N SER A 389 -26.76 31.23 -0.86
CA SER A 389 -27.81 31.78 -1.73
C SER A 389 -28.97 30.82 -2.02
N GLY A 390 -28.94 29.60 -1.45
CA GLY A 390 -29.98 28.60 -1.59
C GLY A 390 -29.93 27.79 -2.89
N LYS A 391 -28.88 27.94 -3.70
CA LYS A 391 -28.68 27.15 -4.92
C LYS A 391 -28.23 25.74 -4.58
N LYS A 392 -28.70 24.78 -5.36
CA LYS A 392 -28.22 23.39 -5.29
C LYS A 392 -26.89 23.22 -6.01
N VAL A 393 -26.16 22.18 -5.64
CA VAL A 393 -24.82 21.89 -6.17
C VAL A 393 -24.82 21.73 -7.69
N GLU A 394 -25.86 21.13 -8.25
CA GLU A 394 -25.99 20.91 -9.69
C GLU A 394 -26.01 22.24 -10.47
N GLU A 395 -26.60 23.29 -9.90
CA GLU A 395 -26.77 24.60 -10.54
C GLU A 395 -25.46 25.36 -10.75
N PHE A 396 -24.46 25.14 -9.88
CA PHE A 396 -23.17 25.85 -9.95
C PHE A 396 -21.97 24.93 -10.24
N SER A 397 -22.18 23.62 -10.38
CA SER A 397 -21.16 22.62 -10.70
C SER A 397 -20.35 22.97 -11.95
N GLY A 398 -21.02 23.40 -13.04
CA GLY A 398 -20.36 23.79 -14.29
C GLY A 398 -19.49 25.04 -14.15
N GLU A 399 -19.97 26.04 -13.41
CA GLU A 399 -19.18 27.24 -13.11
C GLU A 399 -17.95 26.91 -12.25
N LEU A 400 -18.13 26.06 -11.23
CA LEU A 400 -17.03 25.59 -10.40
C LEU A 400 -15.98 24.85 -11.23
N LYS A 401 -16.39 23.96 -12.16
CA LYS A 401 -15.47 23.25 -13.04
C LYS A 401 -14.61 24.19 -13.88
N ASN A 402 -15.18 25.28 -14.38
CA ASN A 402 -14.43 26.31 -15.11
C ASN A 402 -13.42 27.03 -14.21
N LYS A 403 -13.82 27.35 -12.98
CA LYS A 403 -12.94 28.00 -11.98
C LYS A 403 -11.78 27.09 -11.54
N LEU A 404 -11.99 25.77 -11.47
CA LEU A 404 -10.94 24.81 -11.15
C LEU A 404 -9.85 24.73 -12.22
N ALA A 405 -10.15 25.15 -13.46
CA ALA A 405 -9.17 25.17 -14.54
C ALA A 405 -7.98 26.14 -14.27
N GLU A 406 -8.13 27.06 -13.31
CA GLU A 406 -7.05 27.92 -12.82
C GLU A 406 -5.95 27.14 -12.08
N PHE A 407 -6.32 26.01 -11.45
CA PHE A 407 -5.41 25.19 -10.63
C PHE A 407 -5.04 23.88 -11.32
N PHE A 408 -6.00 23.28 -12.02
CA PHE A 408 -5.83 21.97 -12.65
C PHE A 408 -6.00 22.09 -14.16
N ARG A 409 -5.08 21.48 -14.91
CA ARG A 409 -5.22 21.40 -16.37
C ARG A 409 -6.52 20.65 -16.73
N PRO A 410 -7.27 21.06 -17.77
CA PRO A 410 -8.50 20.38 -18.18
C PRO A 410 -8.30 18.87 -18.42
N GLU A 411 -7.14 18.48 -18.94
CA GLU A 411 -6.76 17.08 -19.13
C GLU A 411 -6.83 16.28 -17.82
N LEU A 412 -6.29 16.81 -16.72
CA LEU A 412 -6.32 16.17 -15.41
C LEU A 412 -7.74 16.13 -14.83
N LEU A 413 -8.49 17.23 -14.94
CA LEU A 413 -9.88 17.30 -14.46
C LEU A 413 -10.78 16.25 -15.11
N ASN A 414 -10.55 15.94 -16.39
CA ASN A 414 -11.35 14.95 -17.12
C ASN A 414 -10.94 13.49 -16.82
N ARG A 415 -9.88 13.25 -16.03
CA ARG A 415 -9.47 11.90 -15.60
C ARG A 415 -10.08 11.47 -14.28
N PHE A 416 -10.58 12.41 -13.49
CA PHE A 416 -11.36 12.06 -12.31
C PHE A 416 -12.66 11.39 -12.76
N SER A 417 -13.03 10.30 -12.07
CA SER A 417 -14.33 9.66 -12.25
C SER A 417 -15.45 10.64 -11.94
N ASP A 418 -15.25 11.48 -10.91
CA ASP A 418 -16.18 12.52 -10.52
C ASP A 418 -15.47 13.67 -9.76
N ALA A 419 -15.96 14.89 -9.95
CA ALA A 419 -15.59 16.08 -9.18
C ALA A 419 -16.69 16.33 -8.14
N ILE A 420 -16.47 15.78 -6.95
CA ILE A 420 -17.47 15.68 -5.90
C ILE A 420 -17.40 16.90 -4.99
N ILE A 421 -18.49 17.66 -4.96
CA ILE A 421 -18.59 18.88 -4.17
C ILE A 421 -19.12 18.54 -2.76
N PHE A 422 -18.41 19.00 -1.74
CA PHE A 422 -18.80 18.94 -0.34
C PHE A 422 -19.34 20.29 0.08
N LYS A 423 -20.59 20.32 0.53
CA LYS A 423 -21.24 21.55 0.96
C LYS A 423 -20.85 21.90 2.41
N PRO A 424 -20.89 23.19 2.79
CA PRO A 424 -20.71 23.61 4.18
C PRO A 424 -21.74 22.94 5.09
N LEU A 425 -21.32 22.58 6.31
CA LEU A 425 -22.19 21.96 7.31
C LEU A 425 -23.09 23.01 7.97
N SER A 426 -24.37 22.70 8.14
CA SER A 426 -25.27 23.51 8.97
C SER A 426 -25.05 23.25 10.45
N LEU A 427 -25.56 24.13 11.32
CA LEU A 427 -25.52 23.90 12.76
C LEU A 427 -26.24 22.60 13.18
N GLU A 428 -27.31 22.22 12.47
CA GLU A 428 -28.02 20.96 12.70
C GLU A 428 -27.14 19.75 12.37
N ASP A 429 -26.36 19.83 11.29
CA ASP A 429 -25.42 18.77 10.92
C ASP A 429 -24.33 18.65 11.98
N ILE A 430 -23.83 19.77 12.50
CA ILE A 430 -22.85 19.77 13.60
C ILE A 430 -23.43 19.18 14.88
N GLU A 431 -24.71 19.43 15.20
CA GLU A 431 -25.39 18.78 16.33
C GLU A 431 -25.42 17.26 16.15
N LYS A 432 -25.79 16.76 14.97
CA LYS A 432 -25.76 15.32 14.64
C LYS A 432 -24.35 14.73 14.71
N ILE A 433 -23.34 15.43 14.21
CA ILE A 433 -21.91 15.02 14.31
C ILE A 433 -21.47 14.97 15.78
N THR A 434 -21.93 15.94 16.59
CA THR A 434 -21.65 16.00 18.02
C THR A 434 -22.24 14.78 18.73
N ILE A 435 -23.49 14.42 18.45
CA ILE A 435 -24.13 13.20 18.98
C ILE A 435 -23.30 11.96 18.63
N LEU A 436 -22.88 11.83 17.37
CA LEU A 436 -22.07 10.69 16.92
C LEU A 436 -20.73 10.60 17.66
N ASN A 437 -20.02 11.72 17.81
CA ASN A 437 -18.72 11.76 18.50
C ASN A 437 -18.85 11.48 20.00
N LEU A 438 -19.89 12.01 20.64
CA LEU A 438 -20.16 11.78 22.06
C LEU A 438 -20.60 10.33 22.32
N SER A 439 -21.34 9.71 21.40
CA SER A 439 -21.69 8.28 21.48
C SER A 439 -20.44 7.38 21.39
N LYS A 440 -19.52 7.69 20.46
CA LYS A 440 -18.22 7.01 20.37
C LYS A 440 -17.40 7.17 21.65
N LEU A 441 -17.35 8.40 22.20
CA LEU A 441 -16.68 8.67 23.47
C LEU A 441 -17.30 7.87 24.63
N SER A 442 -18.63 7.86 24.73
CA SER A 442 -19.34 7.14 25.79
C SER A 442 -19.07 5.64 25.74
N SER A 443 -19.08 5.06 24.53
CA SER A 443 -18.74 3.65 24.31
C SER A 443 -17.29 3.34 24.73
N ALA A 444 -16.34 4.17 24.35
CA ALA A 444 -14.93 3.99 24.70
C ALA A 444 -14.68 4.11 26.21
N VAL A 445 -15.37 5.03 26.89
CA VAL A 445 -15.31 5.22 28.34
C VAL A 445 -15.95 4.04 29.07
N ALA A 446 -17.10 3.55 28.59
CA ALA A 446 -17.75 2.37 29.14
C ALA A 446 -16.87 1.11 29.01
N GLU A 447 -16.21 0.92 27.87
CA GLU A 447 -15.34 -0.25 27.65
C GLU A 447 -14.05 -0.18 28.48
N SER A 448 -13.39 0.98 28.52
CA SER A 448 -12.08 1.11 29.16
C SER A 448 -12.14 1.37 30.68
N GLN A 449 -13.16 2.09 31.16
CA GLN A 449 -13.29 2.50 32.56
C GLN A 449 -14.53 1.90 33.25
N GLY A 450 -15.46 1.33 32.48
CA GLY A 450 -16.72 0.80 33.02
C GLY A 450 -17.65 1.86 33.57
N ILE A 451 -17.58 3.09 33.03
CA ILE A 451 -18.42 4.24 33.42
C ILE A 451 -19.46 4.47 32.32
N ASP A 452 -20.74 4.57 32.70
CA ASP A 452 -21.82 4.94 31.77
C ASP A 452 -21.87 6.46 31.62
N LEU A 453 -21.42 6.99 30.48
CA LEU A 453 -21.39 8.41 30.20
C LEU A 453 -22.60 8.83 29.36
N VAL A 454 -23.43 9.72 29.88
CA VAL A 454 -24.66 10.18 29.22
C VAL A 454 -24.65 11.69 29.05
N PHE A 455 -25.13 12.17 27.91
CA PHE A 455 -25.20 13.60 27.59
C PHE A 455 -26.65 14.03 27.42
N GLU A 456 -27.06 15.08 28.13
CA GLU A 456 -28.35 15.71 27.90
C GLU A 456 -28.36 16.52 26.60
N LYS A 457 -29.55 16.69 26.02
CA LYS A 457 -29.73 17.43 24.76
C LYS A 457 -29.14 18.85 24.82
N ALA A 458 -29.31 19.55 25.93
CA ALA A 458 -28.76 20.89 26.11
C ALA A 458 -27.22 20.91 26.08
N ALA A 459 -26.57 19.90 26.67
CA ALA A 459 -25.11 19.77 26.65
C ALA A 459 -24.60 19.50 25.23
N VAL A 460 -25.25 18.59 24.50
CA VAL A 460 -24.95 18.30 23.09
C VAL A 460 -25.04 19.58 22.25
N GLN A 461 -26.14 20.32 22.37
CA GLN A 461 -26.36 21.57 21.63
C GLN A 461 -25.30 22.62 21.98
N LYS A 462 -24.92 22.73 23.25
CA LYS A 462 -23.88 23.67 23.67
C LYS A 462 -22.52 23.31 23.09
N ILE A 463 -22.16 22.03 23.08
CA ILE A 463 -20.91 21.54 22.46
C ILE A 463 -20.92 21.82 20.95
N ALA A 464 -22.03 21.54 20.27
CA ALA A 464 -22.21 21.79 18.85
C ALA A 464 -22.05 23.29 18.52
N GLN A 465 -22.68 24.17 19.29
CA GLN A 465 -22.54 25.63 19.13
C GLN A 465 -21.10 26.11 19.33
N LEU A 466 -20.42 25.62 20.36
CA LEU A 466 -19.02 25.98 20.64
C LEU A 466 -18.05 25.41 19.59
N GLY A 467 -18.40 24.27 18.99
CA GLY A 467 -17.61 23.56 17.99
C GLY A 467 -17.91 23.95 16.54
N TYR A 468 -18.90 24.82 16.31
CA TYR A 468 -19.31 25.25 14.98
C TYR A 468 -18.54 26.49 14.54
N ASP A 469 -17.89 26.38 13.38
CA ASP A 469 -17.27 27.50 12.68
C ASP A 469 -17.64 27.43 11.20
N PRO A 470 -18.28 28.46 10.61
CA PRO A 470 -18.66 28.45 9.20
C PRO A 470 -17.48 28.27 8.21
N ALA A 471 -16.27 28.69 8.58
CA ALA A 471 -15.07 28.55 7.76
C ALA A 471 -14.37 27.20 7.94
N PHE A 472 -14.40 26.64 9.16
CA PHE A 472 -13.69 25.40 9.52
C PHE A 472 -14.58 24.16 9.72
N GLY A 473 -15.89 24.29 9.53
CA GLY A 473 -16.85 23.20 9.67
C GLY A 473 -16.81 22.55 11.06
N ALA A 474 -16.75 21.21 11.11
CA ALA A 474 -16.69 20.44 12.35
C ALA A 474 -15.28 20.33 12.95
N ARG A 475 -14.25 20.95 12.36
CA ARG A 475 -12.85 20.80 12.80
C ARG A 475 -12.62 21.24 14.26
N PRO A 476 -13.22 22.35 14.76
CA PRO A 476 -13.05 22.77 16.15
C PRO A 476 -13.69 21.81 17.17
N LEU A 477 -14.69 21.03 16.74
CA LEU A 477 -15.51 20.19 17.63
C LEU A 477 -14.67 19.22 18.47
N ARG A 478 -13.63 18.61 17.88
CA ARG A 478 -12.74 17.70 18.61
C ARG A 478 -12.07 18.39 19.79
N LYS A 479 -11.55 19.61 19.57
CA LYS A 479 -10.91 20.42 20.61
C LYS A 479 -11.90 20.78 21.71
N VAL A 480 -13.13 21.14 21.35
CA VAL A 480 -14.19 21.45 22.34
C VAL A 480 -14.51 20.24 23.21
N ILE A 481 -14.65 19.04 22.61
CA ILE A 481 -14.90 17.81 23.36
C ILE A 481 -13.70 17.47 24.26
N ASP A 482 -12.48 17.60 23.76
CA ASP A 482 -11.27 17.32 24.54
C ASP A 482 -11.15 18.30 25.74
N ASP A 483 -11.33 19.60 25.51
CA ASP A 483 -11.17 20.65 26.52
C ASP A 483 -12.31 20.66 27.55
N LYS A 484 -13.56 20.51 27.10
CA LYS A 484 -14.74 20.68 27.96
C LYS A 484 -15.20 19.40 28.62
N ILE A 485 -15.03 18.25 27.94
CA ILE A 485 -15.55 16.97 28.41
C ILE A 485 -14.42 16.07 28.91
N LYS A 486 -13.47 15.70 28.04
CA LYS A 486 -12.42 14.73 28.41
C LYS A 486 -11.50 15.23 29.50
N SER A 487 -11.13 16.50 29.48
CA SER A 487 -10.28 17.09 30.52
C SER A 487 -10.93 16.99 31.91
N HIS A 488 -12.23 17.26 32.01
CA HIS A 488 -12.96 17.14 33.27
C HIS A 488 -13.15 15.68 33.69
N LEU A 489 -13.55 14.81 32.75
CA LEU A 489 -13.69 13.38 32.98
C LEU A 489 -12.37 12.74 33.46
N SER A 490 -11.24 13.13 32.87
CA SER A 490 -9.93 12.62 33.28
C SER A 490 -9.57 13.01 34.70
N LYS A 491 -9.86 14.26 35.11
CA LYS A 491 -9.61 14.74 36.47
C LYS A 491 -10.47 14.02 37.50
N THR A 492 -11.75 13.85 37.24
CA THR A 492 -12.71 13.20 38.15
C THR A 492 -12.41 11.69 38.31
N ILE A 493 -12.02 11.01 37.22
CA ILE A 493 -11.56 9.61 37.28
C ILE A 493 -10.27 9.50 38.10
N LEU A 494 -9.27 10.36 37.86
CA LEU A 494 -8.00 10.32 38.60
C LEU A 494 -8.15 10.70 40.07
N ALA A 495 -9.11 11.57 40.40
CA ALA A 495 -9.44 11.92 41.78
C ALA A 495 -10.21 10.80 42.51
N GLY A 496 -10.67 9.77 41.81
CA GLY A 496 -11.49 8.68 42.37
C GLY A 496 -12.93 9.08 42.67
N GLU A 497 -13.39 10.23 42.15
CA GLU A 497 -14.75 10.73 42.34
C GLU A 497 -15.76 9.95 41.49
N VAL A 498 -15.30 9.34 40.39
CA VAL A 498 -16.10 8.46 39.52
C VAL A 498 -15.35 7.15 39.35
N VAL A 499 -16.03 6.05 39.66
CA VAL A 499 -15.48 4.70 39.59
C VAL A 499 -16.30 3.81 38.66
N ARG A 500 -15.76 2.62 38.39
CA ARG A 500 -16.43 1.60 37.59
C ARG A 500 -17.82 1.28 38.15
N GLY A 501 -18.82 1.27 37.27
CA GLY A 501 -20.23 1.03 37.59
C GLY A 501 -21.03 2.30 37.82
N ASN A 502 -20.40 3.48 37.95
CA ASN A 502 -21.12 4.73 38.03
C ASN A 502 -21.69 5.16 36.68
N LYS A 503 -22.76 5.94 36.76
CA LYS A 503 -23.30 6.68 35.64
C LYS A 503 -22.99 8.17 35.81
N MET A 504 -22.28 8.74 34.84
CA MET A 504 -22.01 10.17 34.77
C MET A 504 -22.93 10.84 33.74
N THR A 505 -23.72 11.81 34.17
CA THR A 505 -24.58 12.60 33.29
C THR A 505 -24.02 14.02 33.12
N VAL A 506 -23.84 14.43 31.88
CA VAL A 506 -23.38 15.77 31.48
C VAL A 506 -24.57 16.62 31.07
N SER A 507 -24.80 17.70 31.81
CA SER A 507 -25.89 18.65 31.61
C SER A 507 -25.36 20.09 31.49
N ILE A 508 -26.28 21.04 31.31
CA ILE A 508 -25.99 22.48 31.33
C ILE A 508 -26.74 23.10 32.51
N ASN A 509 -26.01 23.80 33.38
CA ASN A 509 -26.60 24.52 34.51
C ASN A 509 -27.26 25.84 34.08
N SER A 510 -27.94 26.52 35.01
CA SER A 510 -28.62 27.80 34.76
C SER A 510 -27.70 28.94 34.30
N SER A 511 -26.38 28.84 34.56
CA SER A 511 -25.37 29.80 34.08
C SER A 511 -24.85 29.49 32.68
N GLY A 512 -25.31 28.40 32.05
CA GLY A 512 -24.84 27.97 30.73
C GLY A 512 -23.50 27.20 30.74
N SER A 513 -23.06 26.74 31.92
CA SER A 513 -21.83 25.96 32.11
C SER A 513 -22.11 24.47 32.17
N PHE A 514 -21.14 23.65 31.76
CA PHE A 514 -21.24 22.19 31.86
C PHE A 514 -21.24 21.73 33.31
N GLU A 515 -22.20 20.88 33.65
CA GLU A 515 -22.34 20.25 34.97
C GLU A 515 -22.24 18.74 34.81
N PHE A 516 -21.50 18.09 35.72
CA PHE A 516 -21.22 16.66 35.70
C PHE A 516 -21.78 16.06 36.98
N SER A 517 -22.81 15.23 36.83
CA SER A 517 -23.47 14.55 37.95
C SER A 517 -23.16 13.06 37.91
N VAL A 518 -22.91 12.47 39.07
CA VAL A 518 -22.56 11.05 39.22
C VAL A 518 -23.63 10.35 40.03
N SER A 519 -24.11 9.21 39.55
CA SER A 519 -25.10 8.35 40.22
C SER A 519 -24.66 6.90 40.28
#